data_AF-A0A9Q4G7Q0-F1
#
_entry.id   AF-A0A9Q4G7Q0-F1
#
_cell.length_a   1.000
_cell.length_b   1.000
_cell.length_c   1.000
_cell.angle_alpha   90.00
_cell.angle_beta   90.00
_cell.angle_gamma   90.00
#
_symmetry.space_group_name_H-M   'P 1'
#
loop_
_entity.id
_entity.type
_entity.pdbx_description
1 polymer ?
#
loop_
_entity_poly.entity_id
_entity_poly.type
_entity_poly.pdbx_seq_one_letter_code
_entity_poly.pdbx_strand_id
1 'polypeptide(L)'
;MTKTTTRGLVIMLFLSILTLQIFAQSNNESASASNTAAALLDVYSMPATLHQELTGKNTPATITPISKMSVRVARGEFESLSLFIQPKGQINNIRFNWTDFKNGAATIPANRLDVSIVKVWYQSAVQSALALGLDKHLTQEVLVKNDNLIKVDYSAQTNLLLVTKNSDGSQYYENISDPGRTFPNSSVTVKDADTLQPFSLDGTTNRQIWMTVHIPDDAVAGKYTTTMTITSDQGTVTSFPIEIEVLPFDLDQSRLTYSIYYHGYADKWVSVPYSYTTKSLDQYKKEMQDLKDHGVLYPTTYQILNNLDLDLQIRKEVGLPNDKLFTIGLGTGNPTSSSALSSLKSQVKSWKDKMAQYGYKDLYVYGIDEARGSELTSQRPAWTAVHEAGAKVFVAGYYETYDSMGDLLDVAVIQKDLRQDQADKYHSKGNKIFSY
;
A
#
# COMPACT_ATOMS: atom_id res chain seq x y z
N MET A 1 -24.48 -49.29 82.27
CA MET A 1 -23.55 -49.75 81.22
C MET A 1 -24.13 -49.35 79.87
N THR A 2 -23.31 -48.67 79.06
CA THR A 2 -23.32 -48.58 77.58
C THR A 2 -24.64 -48.28 76.83
N LYS A 3 -24.71 -47.43 75.82
CA LYS A 3 -23.98 -46.23 75.36
C LYS A 3 -24.89 -45.70 74.25
N THR A 4 -25.17 -44.41 74.31
CA THR A 4 -26.05 -43.62 73.45
C THR A 4 -25.37 -43.25 72.13
N THR A 5 -26.14 -43.06 71.05
CA THR A 5 -25.86 -41.97 70.09
C THR A 5 -27.15 -41.55 69.39
N THR A 6 -27.50 -40.27 69.52
CA THR A 6 -28.59 -39.62 68.78
C THR A 6 -28.07 -38.27 68.24
N ARG A 7 -28.49 -38.02 66.99
CA ARG A 7 -28.50 -36.82 66.14
C ARG A 7 -28.40 -35.43 66.81
N GLY A 8 -27.94 -34.45 66.02
CA GLY A 8 -28.46 -33.08 66.07
C GLY A 8 -27.51 -32.00 65.56
N LEU A 9 -27.89 -31.36 64.44
CA LEU A 9 -27.24 -30.22 63.77
C LEU A 9 -27.77 -28.89 64.36
N VAL A 10 -26.91 -27.92 64.70
CA VAL A 10 -27.24 -26.47 64.78
C VAL A 10 -26.00 -25.60 64.49
N ILE A 11 -26.23 -24.53 63.73
CA ILE A 11 -25.34 -23.45 63.25
C ILE A 11 -25.03 -22.43 64.35
N MET A 12 -23.83 -21.85 64.39
CA MET A 12 -23.60 -20.53 65.03
C MET A 12 -22.44 -19.74 64.37
N LEU A 13 -22.74 -18.48 64.06
CA LEU A 13 -21.83 -17.41 63.61
C LEU A 13 -20.79 -17.04 64.68
N PHE A 14 -19.62 -16.56 64.25
CA PHE A 14 -18.76 -15.71 65.08
C PHE A 14 -18.35 -14.42 64.33
N LEU A 15 -18.79 -13.29 64.88
CA LEU A 15 -18.28 -11.94 64.67
C LEU A 15 -17.08 -11.74 65.61
N SER A 16 -16.03 -11.04 65.17
CA SER A 16 -15.07 -10.43 66.09
C SER A 16 -14.78 -8.99 65.66
N ILE A 17 -15.04 -8.08 66.60
CA ILE A 17 -14.71 -6.66 66.57
C ILE A 17 -13.61 -6.47 67.61
N LEU A 18 -12.52 -5.79 67.25
CA LEU A 18 -11.62 -5.17 68.21
C LEU A 18 -11.32 -3.74 67.76
N THR A 19 -11.72 -2.78 68.59
CA THR A 19 -11.50 -1.34 68.46
C THR A 19 -10.20 -0.94 69.16
N LEU A 20 -9.45 0.02 68.61
CA LEU A 20 -8.62 0.93 69.40
C LEU A 20 -8.41 2.28 68.68
N GLN A 21 -8.25 3.33 69.49
CA GLN A 21 -8.58 4.74 69.26
C GLN A 21 -7.47 5.63 68.67
N ILE A 22 -7.92 6.65 67.90
CA ILE A 22 -7.56 8.09 67.90
C ILE A 22 -6.09 8.49 67.64
N PHE A 23 -5.87 9.28 66.57
CA PHE A 23 -5.38 10.67 66.67
C PHE A 23 -5.77 11.45 65.40
N ALA A 24 -6.52 12.54 65.60
CA ALA A 24 -6.76 13.54 64.57
C ALA A 24 -5.56 14.48 64.51
N GLN A 25 -4.94 14.60 63.33
CA GLN A 25 -4.14 15.76 62.97
C GLN A 25 -4.71 16.33 61.68
N SER A 26 -5.28 17.52 61.80
CA SER A 26 -5.70 18.38 60.71
C SER A 26 -4.47 18.87 59.96
N ASN A 27 -4.29 18.47 58.71
CA ASN A 27 -3.51 19.23 57.75
C ASN A 27 -4.40 19.46 56.51
N ASN A 28 -4.78 20.73 56.36
CA ASN A 28 -5.28 21.29 55.11
C ASN A 28 -4.17 21.20 54.07
N GLU A 29 -4.25 20.23 53.18
CA GLU A 29 -3.72 20.36 51.84
C GLU A 29 -4.85 20.08 50.86
N SER A 30 -5.17 21.10 50.08
CA SER A 30 -6.07 21.03 48.94
C SER A 30 -5.53 20.02 47.94
N ALA A 31 -5.98 18.77 48.05
CA ALA A 31 -5.90 17.83 46.96
C ALA A 31 -6.80 18.36 45.84
N SER A 32 -6.21 19.03 44.84
CA SER A 32 -6.87 19.16 43.55
C SER A 32 -7.03 17.74 43.03
N ALA A 33 -8.20 17.15 43.22
CA ALA A 33 -8.60 15.95 42.52
C ALA A 33 -8.55 16.30 41.03
N SER A 34 -7.46 15.95 40.36
CA SER A 34 -7.50 15.79 38.91
C SER A 34 -8.47 14.65 38.68
N ASN A 35 -9.71 14.97 38.30
CA ASN A 35 -10.57 14.04 37.62
C ASN A 35 -9.87 13.69 36.30
N THR A 36 -8.91 12.77 36.35
CA THR A 36 -8.42 12.09 35.16
C THR A 36 -9.58 11.24 34.68
N ALA A 37 -10.39 11.81 33.78
CA ALA A 37 -11.32 11.04 32.99
C ALA A 37 -10.54 9.83 32.43
N ALA A 38 -11.02 8.61 32.71
CA ALA A 38 -10.38 7.41 32.19
C ALA A 38 -10.26 7.55 30.67
N ALA A 39 -9.05 7.35 30.13
CA ALA A 39 -8.82 7.49 28.69
C ALA A 39 -9.77 6.55 27.93
N LEU A 40 -10.64 7.12 27.10
CA LEU A 40 -11.67 6.40 26.34
C LEU A 40 -11.12 5.70 25.09
N LEU A 41 -9.82 5.84 24.84
CA LEU A 41 -9.10 5.26 23.72
C LEU A 41 -7.71 4.84 24.19
N ASP A 42 -7.39 3.56 24.06
CA ASP A 42 -6.03 3.10 24.17
C ASP A 42 -5.34 3.24 22.81
N VAL A 43 -4.08 3.65 22.84
CA VAL A 43 -3.26 3.86 21.65
C VAL A 43 -2.00 3.03 21.78
N TYR A 44 -1.69 2.28 20.73
CA TYR A 44 -0.57 1.37 20.68
C TYR A 44 0.28 1.65 19.44
N SER A 45 1.59 1.44 19.57
CA SER A 45 2.46 1.28 18.41
C SER A 45 2.26 -0.10 17.80
N MET A 46 2.23 -0.15 16.47
CA MET A 46 2.08 -1.37 15.68
C MET A 46 3.17 -1.36 14.59
N PRO A 47 3.90 -2.47 14.37
CA PRO A 47 4.86 -2.55 13.27
C PRO A 47 4.16 -2.38 11.91
N ALA A 48 4.60 -1.40 11.12
CA ALA A 48 3.99 -1.09 9.82
C ALA A 48 4.20 -2.22 8.77
N THR A 49 5.30 -2.96 8.88
CA THR A 49 5.70 -3.99 7.90
C THR A 49 5.13 -5.39 8.18
N LEU A 50 4.42 -5.59 9.28
CA LEU A 50 3.79 -6.88 9.59
C LEU A 50 2.36 -6.90 9.07
N HIS A 51 2.09 -7.81 8.14
CA HIS A 51 0.72 -8.09 7.73
C HIS A 51 -0.07 -8.66 8.91
N GLN A 52 -1.25 -8.09 9.15
CA GLN A 52 -2.17 -8.52 10.19
C GLN A 52 -3.56 -8.64 9.56
N GLU A 53 -4.25 -9.74 9.82
CA GLU A 53 -5.63 -9.95 9.36
C GLU A 53 -6.60 -9.20 10.29
N LEU A 54 -6.60 -7.86 10.25
CA LEU A 54 -7.50 -7.08 11.08
C LEU A 54 -8.95 -7.19 10.60
N THR A 55 -9.82 -7.47 11.55
CA THR A 55 -11.28 -7.58 11.41
C THR A 55 -12.01 -6.37 12.01
N GLY A 56 -11.24 -5.41 12.56
CA GLY A 56 -11.77 -4.32 13.37
C GLY A 56 -12.17 -4.74 14.80
N LYS A 57 -12.16 -6.04 15.13
CA LYS A 57 -12.47 -6.52 16.50
C LYS A 57 -11.30 -7.18 17.20
N ASN A 58 -10.45 -7.87 16.44
CA ASN A 58 -9.23 -8.48 16.96
C ASN A 58 -8.18 -7.43 17.32
N THR A 59 -7.27 -7.84 18.20
CA THR A 59 -6.13 -7.07 18.68
C THR A 59 -4.86 -7.83 18.27
N PRO A 60 -3.91 -7.23 17.52
CA PRO A 60 -2.68 -7.91 17.16
C PRO A 60 -1.80 -8.19 18.38
N ALA A 61 -1.12 -9.34 18.39
CA ALA A 61 -0.25 -9.72 19.50
C ALA A 61 1.02 -8.87 19.61
N THR A 62 1.41 -8.17 18.54
CA THR A 62 2.67 -7.41 18.43
C THR A 62 2.54 -5.93 18.79
N ILE A 63 1.37 -5.48 19.27
CA ILE A 63 1.17 -4.08 19.64
C ILE A 63 1.78 -3.79 21.01
N THR A 64 2.23 -2.55 21.22
CA THR A 64 2.78 -2.09 22.50
C THR A 64 2.19 -0.73 22.89
N PRO A 65 1.88 -0.47 24.17
CA PRO A 65 1.33 0.83 24.58
C PRO A 65 2.20 1.99 24.09
N ILE A 66 1.58 3.01 23.50
CA ILE A 66 2.34 4.10 22.91
C ILE A 66 3.06 4.91 23.99
N SER A 67 4.35 5.13 23.78
CA SER A 67 5.16 6.07 24.57
C SER A 67 5.94 7.03 23.68
N LYS A 68 6.31 6.58 22.48
CA LYS A 68 6.94 7.35 21.40
C LYS A 68 6.78 6.60 20.08
N MET A 69 6.94 7.30 18.96
CA MET A 69 7.29 6.69 17.67
C MET A 69 8.65 7.18 17.22
N SER A 70 9.44 6.31 16.60
CA SER A 70 10.76 6.68 16.10
C SER A 70 11.07 5.95 14.81
N VAL A 71 11.67 6.67 13.86
CA VAL A 71 12.18 6.11 12.60
C VAL A 71 13.55 6.71 12.28
N ARG A 72 14.36 5.95 11.56
CA ARG A 72 15.66 6.37 11.01
C ARG A 72 15.56 6.24 9.51
N VAL A 73 15.93 7.28 8.79
CA VAL A 73 15.55 7.43 7.37
C VAL A 73 16.59 8.30 6.66
N ALA A 74 16.90 7.97 5.41
CA ALA A 74 17.78 8.79 4.57
C ALA A 74 17.05 10.01 3.99
N ARG A 75 17.81 10.96 3.44
CA ARG A 75 17.25 12.06 2.64
C ARG A 75 16.55 11.50 1.39
N GLY A 76 15.41 12.07 1.03
CA GLY A 76 14.61 11.64 -0.13
C GLY A 76 13.83 10.33 0.07
N GLU A 77 14.00 9.65 1.21
CA GLU A 77 13.36 8.36 1.47
C GLU A 77 11.95 8.51 2.06
N PHE A 78 11.10 7.54 1.74
CA PHE A 78 9.80 7.33 2.37
C PHE A 78 9.91 6.27 3.45
N GLU A 79 9.28 6.52 4.60
CA GLU A 79 9.20 5.53 5.67
C GLU A 79 7.81 5.44 6.27
N SER A 80 7.46 4.25 6.79
CA SER A 80 6.12 3.96 7.29
C SER A 80 6.09 3.71 8.79
N LEU A 81 5.11 4.31 9.45
CA LEU A 81 4.79 4.13 10.87
C LEU A 81 3.33 3.70 10.99
N SER A 82 2.99 2.98 12.06
CA SER A 82 1.60 2.60 12.30
C SER A 82 1.20 2.61 13.77
N LEU A 83 -0.05 2.98 14.01
CA LEU A 83 -0.71 2.92 15.30
C LEU A 83 -1.90 1.97 15.23
N PHE A 84 -2.21 1.39 16.37
CA PHE A 84 -3.47 0.71 16.61
C PHE A 84 -4.22 1.44 17.71
N ILE A 85 -5.48 1.80 17.46
CA ILE A 85 -6.33 2.49 18.43
C ILE A 85 -7.52 1.61 18.80
N GLN A 86 -7.75 1.48 20.10
CA GLN A 86 -8.78 0.62 20.68
C GLN A 86 -9.70 1.47 21.58
N PRO A 87 -10.96 1.68 21.17
CA PRO A 87 -11.89 2.47 21.96
C PRO A 87 -12.39 1.66 23.17
N LYS A 88 -12.55 2.33 24.32
CA LYS A 88 -13.21 1.77 25.53
C LYS A 88 -14.68 2.16 25.64
N GLY A 89 -15.15 2.97 24.70
CA GLY A 89 -16.51 3.48 24.60
C GLY A 89 -16.64 4.37 23.37
N GLN A 90 -17.84 4.90 23.12
CA GLN A 90 -18.04 5.81 22.00
C GLN A 90 -17.18 7.07 22.17
N ILE A 91 -16.45 7.42 21.12
CA ILE A 91 -15.60 8.61 21.05
C ILE A 91 -15.82 9.29 19.70
N ASN A 92 -16.19 10.56 19.73
CA ASN A 92 -16.53 11.32 18.54
C ASN A 92 -15.43 12.30 18.16
N ASN A 93 -15.30 12.54 16.86
CA ASN A 93 -14.49 13.64 16.32
C ASN A 93 -13.00 13.55 16.71
N ILE A 94 -12.44 12.34 16.60
CA ILE A 94 -11.02 12.05 16.80
C ILE A 94 -10.21 12.85 15.77
N ARG A 95 -9.21 13.59 16.24
CA ARG A 95 -8.30 14.41 15.43
C ARG A 95 -6.85 14.12 15.79
N PHE A 96 -5.99 14.11 14.78
CA PHE A 96 -4.53 14.00 14.92
C PHE A 96 -3.92 15.37 14.63
N ASN A 97 -3.12 15.89 15.56
CA ASN A 97 -2.49 17.20 15.42
C ASN A 97 -0.99 17.09 15.70
N TRP A 98 -0.19 17.74 14.88
CA TRP A 98 1.25 17.87 15.05
C TRP A 98 1.72 19.16 14.38
N THR A 99 2.95 19.54 14.67
CA THR A 99 3.62 20.68 14.04
C THR A 99 4.84 20.20 13.27
N ASP A 100 5.52 21.13 12.61
CA ASP A 100 6.85 20.93 12.05
C ASP A 100 7.77 20.16 13.01
N PHE A 101 8.55 19.23 12.46
CA PHE A 101 9.55 18.54 13.23
C PHE A 101 10.79 19.45 13.33
N LYS A 102 11.33 19.58 14.54
CA LYS A 102 12.43 20.52 14.84
C LYS A 102 13.70 19.80 15.23
N ASN A 103 14.83 20.29 14.71
CA ASN A 103 16.19 19.94 15.10
C ASN A 103 16.99 21.25 15.26
N GLY A 104 16.94 21.85 16.45
CA GLY A 104 17.45 23.21 16.67
C GLY A 104 16.76 24.22 15.75
N ALA A 105 17.53 24.90 14.89
CA ALA A 105 16.99 25.81 13.87
C ALA A 105 16.49 25.10 12.60
N ALA A 106 16.92 23.86 12.35
CA ALA A 106 16.49 23.09 11.18
C ALA A 106 15.06 22.56 11.36
N THR A 107 14.32 22.47 10.26
CA THR A 107 12.90 22.10 10.26
C THR A 107 12.58 21.13 9.14
N ILE A 108 11.79 20.09 9.45
CA ILE A 108 11.05 19.32 8.45
C ILE A 108 9.58 19.75 8.54
N PRO A 109 8.97 20.24 7.44
CA PRO A 109 7.59 20.71 7.46
C PRO A 109 6.58 19.64 7.89
N ALA A 110 5.53 20.05 8.62
CA ALA A 110 4.50 19.13 9.12
C ALA A 110 3.83 18.28 8.03
N ASN A 111 3.69 18.83 6.81
CA ASN A 111 3.08 18.15 5.66
C ASN A 111 3.94 17.02 5.06
N ARG A 112 5.14 16.78 5.61
CA ARG A 112 5.96 15.61 5.27
C ARG A 112 5.53 14.34 5.99
N LEU A 113 4.69 14.45 7.02
CA LEU A 113 3.99 13.33 7.63
C LEU A 113 2.56 13.29 7.08
N ASP A 114 2.21 12.22 6.40
CA ASP A 114 0.87 11.94 5.92
C ASP A 114 0.21 10.85 6.77
N VAL A 115 -1.07 11.04 7.13
CA VAL A 115 -1.81 10.15 8.03
C VAL A 115 -3.08 9.64 7.36
N SER A 116 -3.33 8.33 7.45
CA SER A 116 -4.50 7.67 6.85
C SER A 116 -5.10 6.65 7.81
N ILE A 117 -6.39 6.37 7.67
CA ILE A 117 -7.04 5.23 8.31
C ILE A 117 -6.81 4.01 7.42
N VAL A 118 -6.37 2.90 8.01
CA VAL A 118 -6.38 1.61 7.30
C VAL A 118 -7.78 1.03 7.47
N LYS A 119 -8.58 1.14 6.40
CA LYS A 119 -9.97 0.72 6.41
C LYS A 119 -10.05 -0.80 6.35
N VAL A 120 -10.66 -1.38 7.38
CA VAL A 120 -11.10 -2.77 7.34
C VAL A 120 -12.37 -2.87 6.49
N TRP A 121 -12.36 -3.76 5.50
CA TRP A 121 -13.47 -3.97 4.57
C TRP A 121 -13.53 -5.43 4.07
N TYR A 122 -14.61 -5.82 3.39
CA TYR A 122 -14.71 -7.17 2.83
C TYR A 122 -13.99 -7.30 1.49
N GLN A 123 -13.06 -8.24 1.40
CA GLN A 123 -12.48 -8.67 0.13
C GLN A 123 -13.10 -10.00 -0.31
N SER A 124 -13.21 -10.23 -1.62
CA SER A 124 -13.53 -11.56 -2.14
C SER A 124 -12.44 -12.55 -1.73
N ALA A 125 -12.81 -13.80 -1.45
CA ALA A 125 -11.80 -14.85 -1.31
C ALA A 125 -11.02 -15.02 -2.63
N VAL A 126 -9.77 -15.45 -2.53
CA VAL A 126 -8.97 -15.85 -3.71
C VAL A 126 -9.65 -17.01 -4.43
N GLN A 127 -9.42 -17.16 -5.74
CA GLN A 127 -10.15 -18.13 -6.58
C GLN A 127 -10.07 -19.58 -6.07
N SER A 128 -8.95 -19.97 -5.49
CA SER A 128 -8.77 -21.28 -4.84
C SER A 128 -9.64 -21.46 -3.59
N ALA A 129 -9.89 -20.39 -2.85
CA ALA A 129 -10.74 -20.37 -1.66
C ALA A 129 -12.23 -20.32 -2.03
N LEU A 130 -12.60 -19.59 -3.08
CA LEU A 130 -13.96 -19.63 -3.65
C LEU A 130 -14.35 -21.04 -4.10
N ALA A 131 -13.42 -21.81 -4.68
CA ALA A 131 -13.63 -23.20 -5.06
C ALA A 131 -13.85 -24.17 -3.87
N LEU A 132 -13.50 -23.73 -2.65
CA LEU A 132 -13.72 -24.45 -1.40
C LEU A 132 -14.94 -23.94 -0.62
N GLY A 133 -15.75 -23.06 -1.23
CA GLY A 133 -16.91 -22.44 -0.58
C GLY A 133 -16.54 -21.43 0.50
N LEU A 134 -15.31 -20.92 0.51
CA LEU A 134 -14.90 -19.86 1.41
C LEU A 134 -15.37 -18.51 0.85
N ASP A 135 -16.18 -17.83 1.65
CA ASP A 135 -16.81 -16.54 1.35
C ASP A 135 -15.85 -15.35 1.54
N LYS A 136 -16.41 -14.14 1.42
CA LYS A 136 -15.75 -12.86 1.72
C LYS A 136 -15.08 -12.87 3.09
N HIS A 137 -13.93 -12.22 3.21
CA HIS A 137 -13.23 -12.05 4.48
C HIS A 137 -12.89 -10.58 4.72
N LEU A 138 -12.72 -10.20 5.99
CA LEU A 138 -12.30 -8.85 6.35
C LEU A 138 -10.78 -8.72 6.20
N THR A 139 -10.35 -7.64 5.55
CA THR A 139 -8.93 -7.30 5.36
C THR A 139 -8.71 -5.80 5.48
N GLN A 140 -7.44 -5.38 5.59
CA GLN A 140 -7.00 -4.01 5.91
C GLN A 140 -6.05 -3.44 4.83
N GLU A 141 -6.53 -3.35 3.59
CA GLU A 141 -5.68 -3.00 2.44
C GLU A 141 -5.95 -1.61 1.85
N VAL A 142 -6.96 -0.89 2.34
CA VAL A 142 -7.36 0.41 1.79
C VAL A 142 -6.99 1.53 2.75
N LEU A 143 -6.15 2.45 2.30
CA LEU A 143 -5.88 3.70 3.01
C LEU A 143 -6.94 4.74 2.64
N VAL A 144 -7.60 5.32 3.65
CA VAL A 144 -8.58 6.39 3.46
C VAL A 144 -8.28 7.60 4.34
N LYS A 145 -8.59 8.79 3.82
CA LYS A 145 -8.55 10.06 4.53
C LYS A 145 -9.89 10.37 5.19
N ASN A 146 -10.99 9.93 4.60
CA ASN A 146 -12.33 10.05 5.18
C ASN A 146 -12.86 8.67 5.58
N ASP A 147 -13.06 8.41 6.89
CA ASP A 147 -13.62 7.11 7.35
C ASP A 147 -14.99 6.81 6.74
N ASN A 148 -15.76 7.85 6.40
CA ASN A 148 -17.07 7.73 5.78
C ASN A 148 -17.01 7.46 4.27
N LEU A 149 -15.83 7.50 3.63
CA LEU A 149 -15.71 7.16 2.21
C LEU A 149 -16.21 5.73 1.96
N ILE A 150 -15.90 4.81 2.85
CA ILE A 150 -16.35 3.42 2.79
C ILE A 150 -17.16 3.11 4.05
N LYS A 151 -18.43 2.78 3.87
CA LYS A 151 -19.27 2.21 4.92
C LYS A 151 -19.32 0.70 4.74
N VAL A 152 -19.00 -0.03 5.80
CA VAL A 152 -19.01 -1.50 5.79
C VAL A 152 -20.27 -1.98 6.51
N ASP A 153 -21.10 -2.76 5.82
CA ASP A 153 -22.19 -3.50 6.43
C ASP A 153 -21.68 -4.89 6.83
N TYR A 154 -21.34 -5.02 8.12
CA TYR A 154 -20.85 -6.27 8.67
C TYR A 154 -21.89 -7.38 8.71
N SER A 155 -23.18 -7.06 8.76
CA SER A 155 -24.26 -8.04 8.77
C SER A 155 -24.53 -8.58 7.38
N ALA A 156 -24.56 -7.71 6.37
CA ALA A 156 -24.79 -8.08 4.98
C ALA A 156 -23.51 -8.52 4.25
N GLN A 157 -22.35 -8.34 4.87
CA GLN A 157 -21.03 -8.54 4.27
C GLN A 157 -20.84 -7.75 2.96
N THR A 158 -21.17 -6.46 3.00
CA THR A 158 -21.05 -5.56 1.85
C THR A 158 -20.27 -4.30 2.18
N ASN A 159 -19.58 -3.78 1.17
CA ASN A 159 -18.92 -2.49 1.21
C ASN A 159 -19.77 -1.50 0.40
N LEU A 160 -20.00 -0.33 0.98
CA LEU A 160 -20.74 0.76 0.38
C LEU A 160 -19.80 1.96 0.23
N LEU A 161 -19.63 2.46 -1.00
CA LEU A 161 -18.76 3.58 -1.29
C LEU A 161 -19.57 4.88 -1.34
N LEU A 162 -19.10 5.93 -0.69
CA LEU A 162 -19.68 7.26 -0.79
C LEU A 162 -19.34 7.86 -2.16
N VAL A 163 -20.37 8.20 -2.93
CA VAL A 163 -20.24 8.75 -4.27
C VAL A 163 -21.02 10.06 -4.40
N THR A 164 -20.56 10.92 -5.30
CA THR A 164 -21.22 12.19 -5.63
C THR A 164 -21.83 12.09 -7.03
N LYS A 165 -23.12 12.39 -7.19
CA LYS A 165 -23.76 12.48 -8.51
C LYS A 165 -23.24 13.69 -9.26
N ASN A 166 -22.84 13.48 -10.52
CA ASN A 166 -22.32 14.55 -11.36
C ASN A 166 -23.41 15.54 -11.80
N SER A 167 -24.69 15.12 -11.79
CA SER A 167 -25.82 15.94 -12.25
C SER A 167 -26.22 17.07 -11.28
N ASP A 168 -26.12 16.82 -9.97
CA ASP A 168 -26.64 17.73 -8.94
C ASP A 168 -25.72 17.86 -7.71
N GLY A 169 -24.61 17.13 -7.66
CA GLY A 169 -23.68 17.13 -6.54
C GLY A 169 -24.18 16.39 -5.30
N SER A 170 -25.34 15.72 -5.34
CA SER A 170 -25.86 14.96 -4.21
C SER A 170 -25.00 13.73 -3.90
N GLN A 171 -24.82 13.44 -2.62
CA GLN A 171 -24.04 12.30 -2.17
C GLN A 171 -24.93 11.14 -1.72
N TYR A 172 -24.51 9.92 -2.00
CA TYR A 172 -25.15 8.71 -1.53
C TYR A 172 -24.17 7.55 -1.45
N TYR A 173 -24.56 6.48 -0.76
CA TYR A 173 -23.77 5.26 -0.65
C TYR A 173 -24.16 4.26 -1.73
N GLU A 174 -23.19 3.85 -2.55
CA GLU A 174 -23.35 2.86 -3.60
C GLU A 174 -22.80 1.51 -3.13
N ASN A 175 -23.55 0.41 -3.30
CA ASN A 175 -23.06 -0.93 -2.99
C ASN A 175 -22.06 -1.40 -4.06
N ILE A 176 -20.80 -1.61 -3.65
CA ILE A 176 -19.69 -2.05 -4.51
C ILE A 176 -19.33 -3.53 -4.32
N SER A 177 -20.13 -4.28 -3.57
CA SER A 177 -19.96 -5.72 -3.35
C SER A 177 -20.91 -6.60 -4.16
N ASP A 178 -21.71 -5.99 -5.04
CA ASP A 178 -22.63 -6.70 -5.95
C ASP A 178 -21.88 -7.10 -7.23
N PRO A 179 -21.67 -8.41 -7.49
CA PRO A 179 -20.94 -8.88 -8.67
C PRO A 179 -21.67 -8.59 -10.00
N GLY A 180 -22.98 -8.31 -9.97
CA GLY A 180 -23.76 -7.98 -11.15
C GLY A 180 -23.68 -6.51 -11.57
N ARG A 181 -22.95 -5.67 -10.81
CA ARG A 181 -22.96 -4.22 -10.97
C ARG A 181 -21.71 -3.73 -11.72
N THR A 182 -21.94 -2.90 -12.74
CA THR A 182 -20.87 -2.11 -13.37
C THR A 182 -20.66 -0.82 -12.58
N PHE A 183 -19.55 -0.72 -11.85
CA PHE A 183 -19.21 0.43 -11.03
C PHE A 183 -17.70 0.75 -11.12
N PRO A 184 -17.30 2.03 -11.01
CA PRO A 184 -18.14 3.23 -11.10
C PRO A 184 -18.61 3.49 -12.51
N ASN A 185 -19.70 4.26 -12.66
CA ASN A 185 -20.19 4.70 -13.97
C ASN A 185 -19.95 6.20 -14.16
N SER A 186 -20.12 6.69 -15.39
CA SER A 186 -19.83 8.09 -15.75
C SER A 186 -20.76 9.14 -15.12
N SER A 187 -21.83 8.73 -14.43
CA SER A 187 -22.77 9.64 -13.76
C SER A 187 -22.35 10.03 -12.34
N VAL A 188 -21.31 9.38 -11.79
CA VAL A 188 -20.81 9.63 -10.44
C VAL A 188 -19.33 9.92 -10.41
N THR A 189 -18.89 10.61 -9.36
CA THR A 189 -17.49 10.84 -9.02
C THR A 189 -17.19 10.22 -7.65
N VAL A 190 -16.02 9.58 -7.53
CA VAL A 190 -15.48 9.07 -6.27
C VAL A 190 -14.28 9.91 -5.89
N LYS A 191 -14.33 10.58 -4.75
CA LYS A 191 -13.20 11.38 -4.26
C LYS A 191 -13.06 11.23 -2.76
N ASP A 192 -11.87 10.83 -2.33
CA ASP A 192 -11.48 10.91 -0.92
C ASP A 192 -11.05 12.34 -0.55
N ALA A 193 -10.96 12.62 0.74
CA ALA A 193 -10.41 13.88 1.23
C ALA A 193 -8.90 13.99 0.94
N ASP A 194 -8.39 15.22 0.86
CA ASP A 194 -6.95 15.45 0.61
C ASP A 194 -6.09 15.24 1.88
N THR A 195 -6.71 15.32 3.06
CA THR A 195 -6.07 15.11 4.38
C THR A 195 -7.02 14.34 5.30
N LEU A 196 -6.47 13.68 6.32
CA LEU A 196 -7.26 12.91 7.29
C LEU A 196 -8.36 13.79 7.90
N GLN A 197 -9.61 13.39 7.68
CA GLN A 197 -10.77 14.03 8.27
C GLN A 197 -11.02 13.47 9.68
N PRO A 198 -11.59 14.28 10.59
CA PRO A 198 -12.02 13.76 11.88
C PRO A 198 -13.00 12.60 11.73
N PHE A 199 -12.90 11.61 12.61
CA PHE A 199 -13.74 10.41 12.57
C PHE A 199 -14.18 10.00 13.98
N SER A 200 -15.14 9.08 14.05
CA SER A 200 -15.71 8.61 15.32
C SER A 200 -15.58 7.10 15.43
N LEU A 201 -15.49 6.60 16.67
CA LEU A 201 -15.53 5.18 16.98
C LEU A 201 -16.72 4.89 17.90
N ASP A 202 -17.37 3.75 17.66
CA ASP A 202 -18.57 3.32 18.37
C ASP A 202 -18.28 2.66 19.73
N GLY A 203 -17.01 2.46 20.08
CA GLY A 203 -16.60 1.75 21.29
C GLY A 203 -16.34 0.26 21.10
N THR A 204 -16.56 -0.29 19.91
CA THR A 204 -16.42 -1.73 19.64
C THR A 204 -15.47 -2.05 18.49
N THR A 205 -15.21 -1.07 17.62
CA THR A 205 -14.36 -1.27 16.45
C THR A 205 -13.00 -0.58 16.61
N ASN A 206 -11.94 -1.38 16.63
CA ASN A 206 -10.56 -0.95 16.57
C ASN A 206 -10.24 -0.32 15.19
N ARG A 207 -9.18 0.48 15.13
CA ARG A 207 -8.62 1.00 13.86
C ARG A 207 -7.10 0.89 13.86
N GLN A 208 -6.55 0.58 12.70
CA GLN A 208 -5.15 0.88 12.40
C GLN A 208 -5.08 2.25 11.73
N ILE A 209 -4.10 3.05 12.15
CA ILE A 209 -3.75 4.33 11.54
C ILE A 209 -2.38 4.15 10.88
N TRP A 210 -2.32 4.44 9.59
CA TRP A 210 -1.10 4.41 8.80
C TRP A 210 -0.51 5.80 8.71
N MET A 211 0.81 5.88 8.77
CA MET A 211 1.55 7.12 8.63
C MET A 211 2.71 6.91 7.69
N THR A 212 2.83 7.79 6.71
CA THR A 212 3.96 7.80 5.78
C THR A 212 4.71 9.11 5.96
N VAL A 213 6.01 9.03 6.21
CA VAL A 213 6.90 10.19 6.22
C VAL A 213 7.73 10.21 4.94
N HIS A 214 7.89 11.38 4.31
CA HIS A 214 8.80 11.58 3.18
C HIS A 214 9.81 12.67 3.53
N ILE A 215 11.09 12.30 3.62
CA ILE A 215 12.15 13.23 4.02
C ILE A 215 12.60 14.07 2.82
N PRO A 216 12.67 15.41 2.94
CA PRO A 216 13.24 16.25 1.89
C PRO A 216 14.67 15.85 1.50
N ASP A 217 15.00 15.94 0.22
CA ASP A 217 16.35 15.64 -0.31
C ASP A 217 17.44 16.51 0.34
N ASP A 218 17.08 17.72 0.79
CA ASP A 218 17.96 18.72 1.39
C ASP A 218 17.89 18.76 2.93
N ALA A 219 17.21 17.80 3.58
CA ALA A 219 17.08 17.76 5.02
C ALA A 219 18.46 17.61 5.70
N VAL A 220 18.74 18.46 6.68
CA VAL A 220 20.00 18.37 7.46
C VAL A 220 19.99 17.08 8.29
N ALA A 221 21.11 16.36 8.30
CA ALA A 221 21.22 15.16 9.13
C ALA A 221 21.03 15.48 10.63
N GLY A 222 20.37 14.59 11.36
CA GLY A 222 20.15 14.73 12.80
C GLY A 222 18.74 14.35 13.23
N LYS A 223 18.43 14.66 14.49
CA LYS A 223 17.22 14.20 15.16
C LYS A 223 16.16 15.28 15.19
N TYR A 224 15.03 15.03 14.55
CA TYR A 224 13.90 15.92 14.48
C TYR A 224 12.76 15.40 15.36
N THR A 225 12.17 16.29 16.15
CA THR A 225 11.09 15.94 17.07
C THR A 225 9.85 16.77 16.83
N THR A 226 8.68 16.13 16.93
CA THR A 226 7.38 16.80 17.10
C THR A 226 6.55 16.04 18.13
N THR A 227 5.47 16.65 18.61
CA THR A 227 4.50 15.95 19.47
C THR A 227 3.24 15.69 18.67
N MET A 228 2.84 14.41 18.62
CA MET A 228 1.53 14.01 18.10
C MET A 228 0.51 14.10 19.23
N THR A 229 -0.53 14.89 19.02
CA THR A 229 -1.63 15.06 19.96
C THR A 229 -2.92 14.54 19.35
N ILE A 230 -3.50 13.51 19.98
CA ILE A 230 -4.80 12.97 19.61
C ILE A 230 -5.85 13.64 20.49
N THR A 231 -6.86 14.26 19.88
CA THR A 231 -7.97 14.93 20.57
C THR A 231 -9.32 14.37 20.12
N SER A 232 -10.37 14.60 20.90
CA SER A 232 -11.76 14.30 20.58
C SER A 232 -12.68 15.41 21.11
N ASP A 233 -13.99 15.28 20.96
CA ASP A 233 -14.95 16.20 21.58
C ASP A 233 -14.91 16.17 23.12
N GLN A 234 -14.26 15.16 23.71
CA GLN A 234 -14.08 15.01 25.15
C GLN A 234 -12.75 15.60 25.65
N GLY A 235 -11.95 16.21 24.76
CA GLY A 235 -10.67 16.84 25.09
C GLY A 235 -9.46 16.10 24.53
N THR A 236 -8.31 16.21 25.21
CA THR A 236 -7.09 15.52 24.81
C THR A 236 -7.17 14.05 25.22
N VAL A 237 -6.97 13.16 24.25
CA VAL A 237 -6.99 11.71 24.45
C VAL A 237 -5.62 11.22 24.89
N THR A 238 -4.58 11.55 24.12
CA THR A 238 -3.19 11.24 24.43
C THR A 238 -2.24 12.16 23.67
N SER A 239 -0.98 12.19 24.09
CA SER A 239 0.10 12.84 23.36
C SER A 239 1.40 12.06 23.53
N PHE A 240 2.17 11.96 22.45
CA PHE A 240 3.46 11.26 22.46
C PHE A 240 4.41 11.87 21.42
N PRO A 241 5.73 11.81 21.66
CA PRO A 241 6.72 12.31 20.72
C PRO A 241 6.83 11.41 19.48
N ILE A 242 7.05 12.04 18.33
CA ILE A 242 7.55 11.39 17.11
C ILE A 242 8.96 11.88 16.85
N GLU A 243 9.88 10.93 16.67
CA GLU A 243 11.28 11.17 16.35
C GLU A 243 11.63 10.67 14.95
N ILE A 244 12.25 11.54 14.17
CA ILE A 244 12.84 11.22 12.88
C ILE A 244 14.35 11.47 12.98
N GLU A 245 15.16 10.43 12.84
CA GLU A 245 16.60 10.56 12.66
C GLU A 245 16.93 10.56 11.17
N VAL A 246 17.25 11.74 10.63
CA VAL A 246 17.76 11.87 9.26
C VAL A 246 19.23 11.46 9.25
N LEU A 247 19.54 10.40 8.49
CA LEU A 247 20.87 9.81 8.44
C LEU A 247 21.86 10.69 7.64
N PRO A 248 23.18 10.67 7.97
CA PRO A 248 24.18 11.53 7.34
C PRO A 248 24.68 10.99 5.99
N PHE A 249 23.81 10.29 5.23
CA PHE A 249 24.11 9.74 3.92
C PHE A 249 22.84 9.69 3.06
N ASP A 250 23.05 9.55 1.75
CA ASP A 250 21.98 9.37 0.75
C ASP A 250 21.93 7.90 0.32
N LEU A 251 20.75 7.41 -0.04
CA LEU A 251 20.64 6.07 -0.60
C LEU A 251 21.10 6.05 -2.07
N ASP A 252 21.96 5.11 -2.39
CA ASP A 252 22.26 4.79 -3.78
C ASP A 252 21.00 4.27 -4.49
N GLN A 253 20.95 4.45 -5.80
CA GLN A 253 19.93 3.81 -6.63
C GLN A 253 19.93 2.29 -6.40
N SER A 254 18.74 1.71 -6.28
CA SER A 254 18.58 0.27 -6.08
C SER A 254 19.32 -0.50 -7.18
N ARG A 255 20.11 -1.49 -6.76
CA ARG A 255 20.75 -2.45 -7.69
C ARG A 255 19.72 -3.36 -8.35
N LEU A 256 18.54 -3.51 -7.74
CA LEU A 256 17.42 -4.28 -8.24
C LEU A 256 16.51 -3.37 -9.07
N THR A 257 16.08 -3.87 -10.22
CA THR A 257 15.03 -3.24 -11.01
C THR A 257 13.69 -3.75 -10.50
N TYR A 258 12.88 -2.87 -9.91
CA TYR A 258 11.50 -3.16 -9.55
C TYR A 258 10.56 -2.67 -10.65
N SER A 259 9.63 -3.53 -11.03
CA SER A 259 8.68 -3.32 -12.11
C SER A 259 7.37 -4.03 -11.76
N ILE A 260 6.31 -3.67 -12.46
CA ILE A 260 5.01 -4.33 -12.42
C ILE A 260 4.43 -4.35 -13.84
N TYR A 261 3.69 -5.41 -14.17
CA TYR A 261 2.82 -5.44 -15.34
C TYR A 261 1.68 -4.44 -15.14
N TYR A 262 1.94 -3.18 -15.49
CA TYR A 262 0.99 -2.10 -15.29
C TYR A 262 0.03 -2.02 -16.49
N HIS A 263 -1.19 -2.51 -16.30
CA HIS A 263 -2.24 -2.58 -17.32
C HIS A 263 -2.89 -1.22 -17.67
N GLY A 264 -2.58 -0.16 -16.93
CA GLY A 264 -3.20 1.14 -17.13
C GLY A 264 -2.86 1.74 -18.50
N TYR A 265 -3.88 2.17 -19.23
CA TYR A 265 -3.80 2.78 -20.55
C TYR A 265 -4.28 4.24 -20.47
N ALA A 266 -3.36 5.19 -20.59
CA ALA A 266 -3.63 6.62 -20.65
C ALA A 266 -4.44 6.97 -21.91
N ASP A 267 -5.62 7.54 -21.72
CA ASP A 267 -6.46 8.04 -22.81
C ASP A 267 -7.03 9.41 -22.47
N LYS A 268 -7.28 10.22 -23.52
CA LYS A 268 -8.01 11.49 -23.40
C LYS A 268 -9.50 11.26 -23.21
N TRP A 269 -10.02 10.11 -23.66
CA TRP A 269 -11.41 9.74 -23.51
C TRP A 269 -11.55 8.47 -22.67
N VAL A 270 -12.33 8.58 -21.60
CA VAL A 270 -12.56 7.49 -20.65
C VAL A 270 -14.07 7.30 -20.51
N SER A 271 -14.57 6.16 -20.98
CA SER A 271 -15.99 5.81 -20.89
C SER A 271 -16.41 5.40 -19.48
N VAL A 272 -15.48 4.80 -18.73
CA VAL A 272 -15.69 4.26 -17.39
C VAL A 272 -14.56 4.78 -16.49
N PRO A 273 -14.84 5.70 -15.55
CA PRO A 273 -13.80 6.23 -14.69
C PRO A 273 -13.26 5.11 -13.78
N TYR A 274 -12.00 5.20 -13.34
CA TYR A 274 -11.37 4.23 -12.42
C TYR A 274 -11.33 2.79 -12.94
N SER A 275 -11.43 2.59 -14.26
CA SER A 275 -11.19 1.28 -14.88
C SER A 275 -9.77 0.79 -14.55
N TYR A 276 -9.60 -0.53 -14.49
CA TYR A 276 -8.28 -1.14 -14.33
C TYR A 276 -7.41 -0.95 -15.59
N THR A 277 -8.02 -0.76 -16.77
CA THR A 277 -7.32 -0.49 -18.03
C THR A 277 -7.30 0.99 -18.34
N THR A 278 -8.36 1.56 -18.92
CA THR A 278 -8.37 2.93 -19.43
C THR A 278 -8.36 3.94 -18.28
N LYS A 279 -7.35 4.80 -18.25
CA LYS A 279 -7.13 5.84 -17.25
C LYS A 279 -7.28 7.21 -17.89
N SER A 280 -7.87 8.16 -17.16
CA SER A 280 -7.71 9.56 -17.53
C SER A 280 -6.25 9.97 -17.34
N LEU A 281 -5.81 11.06 -17.99
CA LEU A 281 -4.43 11.53 -17.85
C LEU A 281 -4.06 11.84 -16.38
N ASP A 282 -5.00 12.39 -15.62
CA ASP A 282 -4.81 12.68 -14.20
C ASP A 282 -4.73 11.41 -13.34
N GLN A 283 -5.54 10.39 -13.64
CA GLN A 283 -5.47 9.09 -12.96
C GLN A 283 -4.13 8.41 -13.26
N TYR A 284 -3.75 8.37 -14.54
CA TYR A 284 -2.48 7.80 -14.97
C TYR A 284 -1.29 8.49 -14.30
N LYS A 285 -1.28 9.83 -14.25
CA LYS A 285 -0.21 10.61 -13.60
C LYS A 285 -0.09 10.32 -12.11
N LYS A 286 -1.22 10.21 -11.40
CA LYS A 286 -1.23 9.85 -9.98
C LYS A 286 -0.71 8.44 -9.75
N GLU A 287 -1.14 7.47 -10.56
CA GLU A 287 -0.67 6.08 -10.46
C GLU A 287 0.83 5.97 -10.81
N MET A 288 1.34 6.72 -11.80
CA MET A 288 2.78 6.76 -12.09
C MET A 288 3.61 7.41 -10.96
N GLN A 289 3.08 8.47 -10.34
CA GLN A 289 3.73 9.11 -9.19
C GLN A 289 3.77 8.15 -8.00
N ASP A 290 2.66 7.46 -7.71
CA ASP A 290 2.57 6.47 -6.65
C ASP A 290 3.56 5.32 -6.86
N LEU A 291 3.64 4.77 -8.08
CA LEU A 291 4.64 3.74 -8.42
C LEU A 291 6.08 4.24 -8.21
N LYS A 292 6.38 5.48 -8.62
CA LYS A 292 7.71 6.08 -8.42
C LYS A 292 8.05 6.22 -6.94
N ASP A 293 7.11 6.74 -6.15
CA ASP A 293 7.28 6.98 -4.71
C ASP A 293 7.50 5.66 -3.94
N HIS A 294 7.02 4.53 -4.47
CA HIS A 294 7.24 3.18 -3.94
C HIS A 294 8.39 2.41 -4.63
N GLY A 295 9.25 3.10 -5.38
CA GLY A 295 10.44 2.49 -6.00
C GLY A 295 10.18 1.60 -7.21
N VAL A 296 8.94 1.53 -7.71
CA VAL A 296 8.59 0.83 -8.97
C VAL A 296 8.89 1.76 -10.14
N LEU A 297 10.17 1.82 -10.51
CA LEU A 297 10.68 2.79 -11.47
C LEU A 297 10.48 2.40 -12.94
N TYR A 298 10.21 1.13 -13.23
CA TYR A 298 10.12 0.62 -14.60
C TYR A 298 8.83 -0.15 -14.90
N PRO A 299 7.63 0.38 -14.54
CA PRO A 299 6.38 -0.31 -14.86
C PRO A 299 6.26 -0.50 -16.37
N THR A 300 5.72 -1.62 -16.82
CA THR A 300 5.52 -1.85 -18.26
C THR A 300 4.57 -0.80 -18.86
N THR A 301 4.64 -0.58 -20.16
CA THR A 301 3.61 0.16 -20.90
C THR A 301 2.74 -0.80 -21.73
N TYR A 302 1.42 -0.65 -21.63
CA TYR A 302 0.45 -1.36 -22.45
C TYR A 302 -0.05 -0.50 -23.62
N GLN A 303 0.49 0.71 -23.75
CA GLN A 303 0.09 1.66 -24.77
C GLN A 303 0.48 1.16 -26.15
N ILE A 304 -0.37 1.44 -27.14
CA ILE A 304 -0.01 1.22 -28.54
C ILE A 304 0.72 2.45 -29.08
N LEU A 305 1.44 2.26 -30.18
CA LEU A 305 2.27 3.31 -30.81
C LEU A 305 1.53 4.64 -31.01
N ASN A 306 0.24 4.60 -31.38
CA ASN A 306 -0.55 5.80 -31.65
C ASN A 306 -0.76 6.70 -30.43
N ASN A 307 -0.86 6.12 -29.23
CA ASN A 307 -1.12 6.87 -27.98
C ASN A 307 0.10 6.91 -27.05
N LEU A 308 1.23 6.33 -27.45
CA LEU A 308 2.44 6.24 -26.64
C LEU A 308 2.97 7.61 -26.19
N ASP A 309 2.77 8.68 -26.97
CA ASP A 309 3.21 10.04 -26.61
C ASP A 309 2.59 10.53 -25.29
N LEU A 310 1.34 10.18 -25.01
CA LEU A 310 0.65 10.55 -23.76
C LEU A 310 1.31 9.91 -22.55
N ASP A 311 1.63 8.61 -22.69
CA ASP A 311 2.31 7.83 -21.66
C ASP A 311 3.72 8.37 -21.41
N LEU A 312 4.55 8.46 -22.46
CA LEU A 312 5.93 8.91 -22.33
C LEU A 312 6.05 10.35 -21.80
N GLN A 313 5.12 11.23 -22.17
CA GLN A 313 5.07 12.58 -21.62
C GLN A 313 4.80 12.56 -20.12
N ILE A 314 3.78 11.83 -19.66
CA ILE A 314 3.44 11.78 -18.23
C ILE A 314 4.57 11.15 -17.42
N ARG A 315 5.18 10.04 -17.91
CA ARG A 315 6.32 9.41 -17.24
C ARG A 315 7.51 10.38 -17.10
N LYS A 316 7.78 11.18 -18.13
CA LYS A 316 8.80 12.23 -18.09
C LYS A 316 8.47 13.34 -17.10
N GLU A 317 7.20 13.78 -17.05
CA GLU A 317 6.74 14.81 -16.09
C GLU A 317 6.84 14.33 -14.64
N VAL A 318 6.49 13.06 -14.37
CA VAL A 318 6.66 12.42 -13.05
C VAL A 318 8.13 12.21 -12.71
N GLY A 319 9.01 12.16 -13.72
CA GLY A 319 10.44 11.95 -13.57
C GLY A 319 10.80 10.48 -13.33
N LEU A 320 10.11 9.56 -14.00
CA LEU A 320 10.55 8.17 -14.09
C LEU A 320 11.81 8.08 -14.97
N PRO A 321 12.72 7.13 -14.71
CA PRO A 321 13.91 6.94 -15.53
C PRO A 321 13.55 6.61 -16.98
N ASN A 322 14.34 7.13 -17.92
CA ASN A 322 14.17 6.90 -19.35
C ASN A 322 15.29 6.06 -19.96
N ASP A 323 16.16 5.42 -19.19
CA ASP A 323 17.19 4.55 -19.76
C ASP A 323 16.58 3.32 -20.48
N LYS A 324 15.40 2.87 -20.07
CA LYS A 324 14.71 1.70 -20.65
C LYS A 324 13.19 1.83 -20.62
N LEU A 325 12.54 1.19 -21.59
CA LEU A 325 11.09 1.04 -21.67
C LEU A 325 10.72 -0.43 -21.93
N PHE A 326 9.98 -1.03 -21.01
CA PHE A 326 9.39 -2.37 -21.17
C PHE A 326 7.98 -2.23 -21.74
N THR A 327 7.71 -2.82 -22.90
CA THR A 327 6.40 -2.71 -23.55
C THR A 327 5.70 -4.06 -23.69
N ILE A 328 4.42 -4.09 -23.33
CA ILE A 328 3.46 -5.14 -23.68
C ILE A 328 2.58 -4.70 -24.88
N GLY A 329 2.55 -3.40 -25.19
CA GLY A 329 1.82 -2.85 -26.35
C GLY A 329 2.44 -3.17 -27.71
N LEU A 330 3.66 -3.72 -27.73
CA LEU A 330 4.30 -4.35 -28.89
C LEU A 330 4.88 -5.71 -28.47
N GLY A 331 4.42 -6.78 -29.12
CA GLY A 331 4.96 -8.13 -28.92
C GLY A 331 5.84 -8.58 -30.08
N THR A 332 6.75 -9.52 -29.82
CA THR A 332 7.53 -10.17 -30.88
C THR A 332 6.64 -11.00 -31.82
N GLY A 333 5.55 -11.57 -31.27
CA GLY A 333 4.75 -12.60 -31.93
C GLY A 333 5.61 -13.80 -32.32
N ASN A 334 5.22 -14.48 -33.40
CA ASN A 334 5.98 -15.59 -33.98
C ASN A 334 6.07 -15.56 -35.53
N PRO A 335 6.37 -14.42 -36.18
CA PRO A 335 6.53 -14.36 -37.63
C PRO A 335 7.74 -15.16 -38.11
N THR A 336 7.57 -15.90 -39.21
CA THR A 336 8.65 -16.68 -39.84
C THR A 336 8.92 -16.30 -41.30
N SER A 337 7.99 -15.60 -41.96
CA SER A 337 8.18 -15.14 -43.34
C SER A 337 8.99 -13.83 -43.40
N SER A 338 9.80 -13.66 -44.44
CA SER A 338 10.62 -12.47 -44.62
C SER A 338 9.82 -11.16 -44.62
N SER A 339 8.60 -11.17 -45.16
CA SER A 339 7.71 -10.00 -45.17
C SER A 339 7.18 -9.66 -43.78
N ALA A 340 6.76 -10.66 -42.99
CA ALA A 340 6.28 -10.45 -41.63
C ALA A 340 7.42 -10.01 -40.69
N LEU A 341 8.61 -10.60 -40.83
CA LEU A 341 9.81 -10.17 -40.11
C LEU A 341 10.20 -8.71 -40.44
N SER A 342 10.09 -8.32 -41.71
CA SER A 342 10.34 -6.93 -42.13
C SER A 342 9.31 -5.96 -41.55
N SER A 343 8.05 -6.38 -41.43
CA SER A 343 7.00 -5.61 -40.76
C SER A 343 7.29 -5.44 -39.27
N LEU A 344 7.68 -6.50 -38.57
CA LEU A 344 8.08 -6.43 -37.15
C LEU A 344 9.26 -5.45 -36.95
N LYS A 345 10.31 -5.55 -37.77
CA LYS A 345 11.44 -4.60 -37.74
C LYS A 345 11.01 -3.16 -37.92
N SER A 346 10.06 -2.91 -38.82
CA SER A 346 9.54 -1.57 -39.08
C SER A 346 8.75 -1.04 -37.88
N GLN A 347 7.93 -1.87 -37.24
CA GLN A 347 7.21 -1.51 -36.02
C GLN A 347 8.16 -1.18 -34.87
N VAL A 348 9.19 -2.02 -34.65
CA VAL A 348 10.23 -1.77 -33.64
C VAL A 348 10.93 -0.43 -33.88
N LYS A 349 11.32 -0.13 -35.12
CA LYS A 349 11.95 1.15 -35.49
C LYS A 349 11.03 2.35 -35.19
N SER A 350 9.75 2.27 -35.57
CA SER A 350 8.79 3.34 -35.27
C SER A 350 8.62 3.59 -33.77
N TRP A 351 8.63 2.54 -32.95
CA TRP A 351 8.63 2.67 -31.49
C TRP A 351 9.90 3.36 -30.98
N LYS A 352 11.07 2.96 -31.50
CA LYS A 352 12.36 3.57 -31.14
C LYS A 352 12.44 5.05 -31.54
N ASP A 353 11.95 5.40 -32.72
CA ASP A 353 11.93 6.80 -33.17
C ASP A 353 11.01 7.65 -32.29
N LYS A 354 9.89 7.09 -31.81
CA LYS A 354 8.99 7.77 -30.88
C LYS A 354 9.61 7.94 -29.50
N MET A 355 10.14 6.86 -28.90
CA MET A 355 10.71 6.90 -27.55
C MET A 355 11.95 7.82 -27.44
N ALA A 356 12.74 7.94 -28.52
CA ALA A 356 13.92 8.79 -28.57
C ALA A 356 13.58 10.28 -28.37
N GLN A 357 12.39 10.73 -28.82
CA GLN A 357 11.91 12.10 -28.62
C GLN A 357 11.70 12.44 -27.13
N TYR A 358 11.52 11.42 -26.30
CA TYR A 358 11.36 11.54 -24.84
C TYR A 358 12.64 11.18 -24.07
N GLY A 359 13.74 10.97 -24.79
CA GLY A 359 15.05 10.65 -24.22
C GLY A 359 15.23 9.18 -23.86
N TYR A 360 14.33 8.29 -24.29
CA TYR A 360 14.50 6.88 -23.98
C TYR A 360 15.57 6.20 -24.83
N LYS A 361 16.31 5.26 -24.23
CA LYS A 361 17.44 4.58 -24.87
C LYS A 361 17.11 3.17 -25.36
N ASP A 362 16.71 2.29 -24.44
CA ASP A 362 16.52 0.87 -24.72
C ASP A 362 15.06 0.45 -24.72
N LEU A 363 14.59 -0.13 -25.84
CA LEU A 363 13.26 -0.71 -25.95
C LEU A 363 13.33 -2.22 -25.67
N TYR A 364 12.50 -2.71 -24.75
CA TYR A 364 12.32 -4.13 -24.47
C TYR A 364 10.93 -4.58 -24.94
N VAL A 365 10.90 -5.49 -25.91
CA VAL A 365 9.69 -5.99 -26.59
C VAL A 365 9.31 -7.36 -26.02
N TYR A 366 8.03 -7.57 -25.71
CA TYR A 366 7.58 -8.78 -25.03
C TYR A 366 7.49 -10.00 -25.95
N GLY A 367 8.06 -11.13 -25.52
CA GLY A 367 7.92 -12.43 -26.20
C GLY A 367 6.53 -13.07 -26.02
N ILE A 368 6.33 -14.27 -26.58
CA ILE A 368 5.15 -15.08 -26.24
C ILE A 368 5.29 -15.61 -24.82
N ASP A 369 4.32 -15.25 -24.00
CA ASP A 369 4.25 -15.51 -22.57
C ASP A 369 4.41 -16.99 -22.23
N GLU A 370 5.32 -17.31 -21.31
CA GLU A 370 5.52 -18.65 -20.74
C GLU A 370 5.68 -19.80 -21.77
N ALA A 371 6.06 -19.51 -23.02
CA ALA A 371 6.23 -20.53 -24.05
C ALA A 371 7.33 -21.54 -23.67
N ARG A 372 7.11 -22.81 -24.03
CA ARG A 372 8.08 -23.91 -23.79
C ARG A 372 8.36 -24.72 -25.05
N GLY A 373 9.45 -25.48 -25.04
CA GLY A 373 9.79 -26.46 -26.08
C GLY A 373 9.83 -25.88 -27.50
N SER A 374 9.12 -26.50 -28.44
CA SER A 374 9.09 -26.07 -29.85
C SER A 374 8.44 -24.70 -30.03
N GLU A 375 7.47 -24.35 -29.19
CA GLU A 375 6.83 -23.03 -29.25
C GLU A 375 7.82 -21.93 -28.88
N LEU A 376 8.59 -22.13 -27.80
CA LEU A 376 9.64 -21.21 -27.40
C LEU A 376 10.70 -21.04 -28.50
N THR A 377 11.25 -22.15 -28.99
CA THR A 377 12.32 -22.13 -30.00
C THR A 377 11.85 -21.64 -31.38
N SER A 378 10.55 -21.75 -31.68
CA SER A 378 9.99 -21.21 -32.93
C SER A 378 10.06 -19.69 -33.01
N GLN A 379 10.17 -18.98 -31.87
CA GLN A 379 10.23 -17.51 -31.82
C GLN A 379 11.60 -16.92 -32.20
N ARG A 380 12.64 -17.75 -32.36
CA ARG A 380 14.01 -17.26 -32.64
C ARG A 380 14.11 -16.30 -33.83
N PRO A 381 13.43 -16.52 -34.98
CA PRO A 381 13.43 -15.55 -36.08
C PRO A 381 12.87 -14.19 -35.68
N ALA A 382 11.79 -14.16 -34.90
CA ALA A 382 11.16 -12.94 -34.44
C ALA A 382 12.06 -12.16 -33.46
N TRP A 383 12.68 -12.85 -32.50
CA TRP A 383 13.59 -12.23 -31.53
C TRP A 383 14.85 -11.70 -32.21
N THR A 384 15.40 -12.45 -33.18
CA THR A 384 16.50 -11.99 -34.02
C THR A 384 16.12 -10.71 -34.78
N ALA A 385 14.91 -10.66 -35.35
CA ALA A 385 14.44 -9.48 -36.07
C ALA A 385 14.29 -8.24 -35.15
N VAL A 386 13.89 -8.43 -33.89
CA VAL A 386 13.84 -7.34 -32.88
C VAL A 386 15.25 -6.81 -32.60
N HIS A 387 16.23 -7.70 -32.40
CA HIS A 387 17.65 -7.34 -32.22
C HIS A 387 18.24 -6.62 -33.44
N GLU A 388 17.96 -7.09 -34.65
CA GLU A 388 18.40 -6.45 -35.90
C GLU A 388 17.77 -5.06 -36.11
N ALA A 389 16.60 -4.80 -35.51
CA ALA A 389 15.99 -3.47 -35.45
C ALA A 389 16.53 -2.61 -34.28
N GLY A 390 17.44 -3.17 -33.48
CA GLY A 390 18.14 -2.51 -32.39
C GLY A 390 17.32 -2.38 -31.10
N ALA A 391 16.31 -3.21 -30.91
CA ALA A 391 15.62 -3.33 -29.61
C ALA A 391 16.05 -4.64 -28.92
N LYS A 392 15.55 -4.84 -27.71
CA LYS A 392 15.83 -5.97 -26.82
C LYS A 392 14.56 -6.77 -26.59
N VAL A 393 14.70 -8.00 -26.11
CA VAL A 393 13.58 -8.90 -25.80
C VAL A 393 13.52 -9.16 -24.31
N PHE A 394 12.30 -9.13 -23.77
CA PHE A 394 12.01 -9.64 -22.43
C PHE A 394 10.78 -10.53 -22.45
N VAL A 395 10.71 -11.56 -21.61
CA VAL A 395 9.54 -12.44 -21.56
C VAL A 395 9.48 -13.23 -20.26
N ALA A 396 8.26 -13.54 -19.80
CA ALA A 396 8.07 -14.54 -18.77
C ALA A 396 8.42 -15.95 -19.26
N GLY A 397 9.05 -16.72 -18.40
CA GLY A 397 9.49 -18.07 -18.75
C GLY A 397 9.92 -18.88 -17.53
N TYR A 398 10.64 -19.96 -17.83
CA TYR A 398 11.02 -20.98 -16.86
C TYR A 398 12.53 -21.21 -16.90
N TYR A 399 13.07 -22.01 -15.99
CA TYR A 399 14.52 -22.25 -15.91
C TYR A 399 15.13 -22.79 -17.22
N GLU A 400 14.36 -23.58 -17.98
CA GLU A 400 14.79 -24.11 -19.28
C GLU A 400 14.87 -23.05 -20.40
N THR A 401 14.30 -21.85 -20.20
CA THR A 401 14.29 -20.80 -21.23
C THR A 401 15.70 -20.39 -21.62
N TYR A 402 16.64 -20.34 -20.67
CA TYR A 402 18.03 -20.00 -20.96
C TYR A 402 18.68 -20.98 -21.94
N ASP A 403 18.43 -22.28 -21.76
CA ASP A 403 19.11 -23.31 -22.55
C ASP A 403 18.68 -23.26 -24.02
N SER A 404 17.47 -22.75 -24.30
CA SER A 404 16.91 -22.64 -25.66
C SER A 404 17.08 -21.25 -26.28
N MET A 405 17.07 -20.20 -25.46
CA MET A 405 16.93 -18.81 -25.92
C MET A 405 17.85 -17.80 -25.22
N GLY A 406 18.72 -18.24 -24.30
CA GLY A 406 19.53 -17.37 -23.46
C GLY A 406 20.52 -16.48 -24.23
N ASP A 407 20.84 -16.84 -25.47
CA ASP A 407 21.65 -16.03 -26.38
C ASP A 407 20.87 -14.88 -27.05
N LEU A 408 19.53 -14.95 -27.06
CA LEU A 408 18.63 -13.95 -27.64
C LEU A 408 17.76 -13.22 -26.60
N LEU A 409 17.78 -13.65 -25.33
CA LEU A 409 16.93 -13.08 -24.27
C LEU A 409 17.71 -12.07 -23.41
N ASP A 410 17.34 -10.79 -23.51
CA ASP A 410 18.01 -9.71 -22.76
C ASP A 410 17.56 -9.62 -21.30
N VAL A 411 16.27 -9.84 -21.03
CA VAL A 411 15.69 -9.86 -19.67
C VAL A 411 14.74 -11.05 -19.53
N ALA A 412 15.13 -12.05 -18.76
CA ALA A 412 14.24 -13.16 -18.42
C ALA A 412 13.40 -12.83 -17.18
N VAL A 413 12.09 -13.08 -17.24
CA VAL A 413 11.19 -12.95 -16.09
C VAL A 413 10.82 -14.37 -15.66
N ILE A 414 11.57 -14.94 -14.72
CA ILE A 414 11.49 -16.37 -14.41
C ILE A 414 10.49 -16.64 -13.29
N GLN A 415 9.61 -17.61 -13.51
CA GLN A 415 8.62 -18.01 -12.51
C GLN A 415 9.31 -18.60 -11.27
N LYS A 416 8.80 -18.28 -10.08
CA LYS A 416 9.18 -18.86 -8.77
C LYS A 416 10.49 -18.28 -8.19
N ASP A 417 11.25 -19.15 -7.53
CA ASP A 417 12.36 -18.80 -6.65
C ASP A 417 13.53 -18.14 -7.38
N LEU A 418 14.11 -17.15 -6.71
CA LEU A 418 15.38 -16.56 -7.11
C LEU A 418 16.51 -17.58 -6.94
N ARG A 419 17.07 -18.03 -8.07
CA ARG A 419 18.16 -19.02 -8.11
C ARG A 419 19.46 -18.40 -8.58
N GLN A 420 20.52 -18.55 -7.78
CA GLN A 420 21.84 -18.03 -8.12
C GLN A 420 22.39 -18.62 -9.42
N ASP A 421 22.21 -19.92 -9.66
CA ASP A 421 22.68 -20.57 -10.90
C ASP A 421 21.97 -20.03 -12.15
N GLN A 422 20.71 -19.61 -12.02
CA GLN A 422 19.98 -18.95 -13.11
C GLN A 422 20.52 -17.53 -13.32
N ALA A 423 20.74 -16.78 -12.24
CA ALA A 423 21.33 -15.45 -12.33
C ALA A 423 22.71 -15.48 -12.99
N ASP A 424 23.58 -16.43 -12.64
CA ASP A 424 24.91 -16.57 -13.22
C ASP A 424 24.85 -16.83 -14.73
N LYS A 425 23.91 -17.68 -15.18
CA LYS A 425 23.67 -17.95 -16.61
C LYS A 425 23.39 -16.66 -17.39
N TYR A 426 22.41 -15.85 -16.97
CA TYR A 426 22.05 -14.60 -17.67
C TYR A 426 23.13 -13.51 -17.51
N HIS A 427 23.66 -13.31 -16.30
CA HIS A 427 24.69 -12.30 -16.05
C HIS A 427 25.99 -12.56 -16.82
N SER A 428 26.36 -13.82 -17.07
CA SER A 428 27.54 -14.18 -17.88
C SER A 428 27.49 -13.65 -19.33
N LYS A 429 26.29 -13.30 -19.81
CA LYS A 429 26.05 -12.70 -21.14
C LYS A 429 25.79 -11.20 -21.09
N GLY A 430 25.83 -10.59 -19.90
CA GLY A 430 25.42 -9.19 -19.71
C GLY A 430 23.89 -8.99 -19.65
N ASN A 431 23.11 -10.08 -19.70
CA ASN A 431 21.65 -10.07 -19.65
C ASN A 431 21.15 -9.95 -18.21
N LYS A 432 19.84 -9.74 -18.04
CA LYS A 432 19.19 -9.60 -16.73
C LYS A 432 18.21 -10.74 -16.48
N ILE A 433 17.92 -10.98 -15.21
CA ILE A 433 16.90 -11.90 -14.74
C ILE A 433 16.05 -11.23 -13.67
N PHE A 434 14.74 -11.37 -13.76
CA PHE A 434 13.74 -11.01 -12.76
C PHE A 434 13.04 -12.29 -12.27
N SER A 435 12.38 -12.20 -11.11
CA SER A 435 11.44 -13.21 -10.61
C SER A 435 10.04 -12.62 -10.58
N TYR A 436 9.03 -13.47 -10.75
CA TYR A 436 7.63 -13.17 -10.44
C TYR A 436 6.95 -14.34 -9.73
#